data_AF-A0A4U8Z4U1-F1
#
_entry.id   AF-A0A4U8Z4U1-F1
#
_cell.length_a   1.000
_cell.length_b   1.000
_cell.length_c   1.000
_cell.angle_alpha   90.00
_cell.angle_beta   90.00
_cell.angle_gamma   90.00
#
_symmetry.space_group_name_H-M   'P 1'
#
loop_
_entity.id
_entity.type
_entity.pdbx_description
1 polymer ?
#
loop_
_entity_poly.entity_id
_entity_poly.type
_entity_poly.pdbx_seq_one_letter_code
_entity_poly.pdbx_strand_id
1 'polypeptide(L)'
;MAGLSFDPPALVDQILNDVGAQEGRLPLLQFALKETWEKRQGDRLSAEAYTEVGGVTGAIEKTAERAYAALTPAQQDAARCLFLRLVTPGEGQEDTRARSLIPDDPQQRDVINIFSNPRTRLLVTGYTALQGASQAGNDVRATVEVAHEALIRRWPTLRAWVDAKS
;
A
#
# COMPACT_ATOMS: atom_id res chain seq x y z
N MET A 1 -21.77 16.40 -22.26
CA MET A 1 -21.63 15.13 -21.50
C MET A 1 -20.18 14.73 -21.58
N ALA A 2 -19.39 14.89 -20.51
CA ALA A 2 -18.02 14.38 -20.49
C ALA A 2 -18.08 12.93 -20.00
N GLY A 3 -18.00 11.99 -20.93
CA GLY A 3 -17.93 10.57 -20.62
C GLY A 3 -16.47 10.16 -20.49
N LEU A 4 -16.10 9.54 -19.36
CA LEU A 4 -14.83 8.84 -19.23
C LEU A 4 -14.66 7.88 -20.41
N SER A 5 -13.58 8.02 -21.18
CA SER A 5 -13.26 7.08 -22.27
C SER A 5 -11.92 6.38 -22.03
N PHE A 6 -11.82 5.13 -22.51
CA PHE A 6 -10.60 4.34 -22.49
C PHE A 6 -9.91 4.45 -23.85
N ASP A 7 -8.60 4.62 -23.85
CA ASP A 7 -7.80 4.76 -25.08
C ASP A 7 -6.60 3.81 -25.08
N PRO A 8 -6.59 2.74 -25.90
CA PRO A 8 -7.70 2.26 -26.72
C PRO A 8 -8.84 1.66 -25.88
N PRO A 9 -10.05 1.45 -26.44
CA PRO A 9 -11.14 0.76 -25.74
C PRO A 9 -10.75 -0.63 -25.18
N ALA A 10 -9.81 -1.31 -25.85
CA ALA A 10 -9.25 -2.60 -25.42
C ALA A 10 -8.49 -2.54 -24.07
N LEU A 11 -8.19 -1.35 -23.54
CA LEU A 11 -7.64 -1.19 -22.19
C LEU A 11 -8.54 -1.84 -21.13
N VAL A 12 -9.86 -1.86 -21.35
CA VAL A 12 -10.79 -2.54 -20.43
C VAL A 12 -10.46 -4.03 -20.33
N ASP A 13 -10.17 -4.69 -21.45
CA ASP A 13 -9.81 -6.12 -21.46
C ASP A 13 -8.46 -6.36 -20.77
N GLN A 14 -7.48 -5.47 -20.99
CA GLN A 14 -6.20 -5.52 -20.27
C GLN A 14 -6.40 -5.39 -18.75
N ILE A 15 -7.23 -4.43 -18.31
CA ILE A 15 -7.57 -4.25 -16.90
C ILE A 15 -8.23 -5.50 -16.33
N LEU A 16 -9.20 -6.09 -17.05
CA LEU A 16 -9.89 -7.31 -16.61
C LEU A 16 -8.93 -8.50 -16.48
N ASN A 17 -7.98 -8.63 -17.43
CA ASN A 17 -6.94 -9.66 -17.38
C ASN A 17 -5.98 -9.47 -16.19
N ASP A 18 -5.57 -8.22 -15.92
CA ASP A 18 -4.70 -7.89 -14.78
C ASP A 18 -5.38 -8.15 -13.42
N VAL A 19 -6.70 -7.94 -13.36
CA VAL A 19 -7.51 -8.22 -12.17
C VAL A 19 -7.70 -9.72 -11.97
N GLY A 20 -7.89 -10.54 -13.01
CA GLY A 20 -8.12 -11.98 -12.84
C GLY A 20 -9.21 -12.33 -11.80
N ALA A 21 -9.18 -13.54 -11.24
CA ALA A 21 -10.24 -14.07 -10.37
C ALA A 21 -9.93 -14.13 -8.86
N GLN A 22 -8.82 -13.52 -8.39
CA GLN A 22 -8.42 -13.62 -6.97
C GLN A 22 -9.14 -12.60 -6.08
N GLU A 23 -9.51 -13.04 -4.87
CA GLU A 23 -10.07 -12.19 -3.82
C GLU A 23 -9.11 -11.05 -3.45
N GLY A 24 -9.65 -9.88 -3.10
CA GLY A 24 -8.86 -8.72 -2.67
C GLY A 24 -8.23 -7.88 -3.80
N ARG A 25 -8.58 -8.13 -5.08
CA ARG A 25 -8.04 -7.37 -6.23
C ARG A 25 -8.82 -6.11 -6.60
N LEU A 26 -10.09 -5.99 -6.20
CA LEU A 26 -10.87 -4.76 -6.44
C LEU A 26 -10.23 -3.52 -5.80
N PRO A 27 -9.73 -3.54 -4.56
CA PRO A 27 -9.01 -2.41 -3.98
C PRO A 27 -7.73 -2.04 -4.76
N LEU A 28 -6.98 -3.04 -5.24
CA LEU A 28 -5.78 -2.80 -6.07
C LEU A 28 -6.13 -2.22 -7.43
N LEU A 29 -7.22 -2.67 -8.03
CA LEU A 29 -7.75 -2.09 -9.25
C LEU A 29 -8.11 -0.62 -9.03
N GLN A 30 -8.85 -0.31 -7.97
CA GLN A 30 -9.20 1.07 -7.62
C GLN A 30 -7.96 1.93 -7.43
N PHE A 31 -6.92 1.38 -6.78
CA PHE A 31 -5.65 2.06 -6.62
C PHE A 31 -4.99 2.36 -7.98
N ALA A 32 -4.83 1.35 -8.84
CA ALA A 32 -4.20 1.52 -10.14
C ALA A 32 -4.98 2.47 -11.07
N LEU A 33 -6.31 2.37 -11.10
CA LEU A 33 -7.16 3.29 -11.86
C LEU A 33 -7.06 4.72 -11.36
N LYS A 34 -7.00 4.92 -10.04
CA LYS A 34 -6.78 6.25 -9.45
C LYS A 34 -5.43 6.82 -9.87
N GLU A 35 -4.34 6.05 -9.75
CA GLU A 35 -3.02 6.51 -10.17
C GLU A 35 -2.95 6.80 -11.68
N THR A 36 -3.63 5.99 -12.50
CA THR A 36 -3.75 6.24 -13.95
C THR A 36 -4.53 7.52 -14.23
N TRP A 37 -5.61 7.76 -13.49
CA TRP A 37 -6.45 8.96 -13.62
C TRP A 37 -5.71 10.24 -13.27
N GLU A 38 -4.79 10.20 -12.30
CA GLU A 38 -3.92 11.34 -11.94
C GLU A 38 -2.92 11.67 -13.07
N LYS A 39 -2.57 10.70 -13.93
CA LYS A 39 -1.68 10.89 -15.08
C LYS A 39 -2.40 11.15 -16.42
N ARG A 40 -3.73 11.17 -16.40
CA ARG A 40 -4.52 11.27 -17.64
C ARG A 40 -4.28 12.60 -18.37
N GLN A 41 -4.52 12.57 -19.67
CA GLN A 41 -4.63 13.79 -20.48
C GLN A 41 -6.11 14.02 -20.82
N GLY A 42 -6.68 15.13 -20.36
CA GLY A 42 -8.09 15.45 -20.57
C GLY A 42 -9.05 14.54 -19.79
N ASP A 43 -9.96 13.86 -20.50
CA ASP A 43 -10.99 12.96 -19.96
C ASP A 43 -10.77 11.48 -20.33
N ARG A 44 -9.56 11.13 -20.80
CA ARG A 44 -9.24 9.80 -21.32
C ARG A 44 -8.25 9.05 -20.43
N LEU A 45 -8.60 7.83 -20.00
CA LEU A 45 -7.64 6.89 -19.43
C LEU A 45 -6.90 6.20 -20.57
N SER A 46 -5.60 6.50 -20.73
CA SER A 46 -4.78 5.89 -21.78
C SER A 46 -4.09 4.62 -21.29
N ALA A 47 -3.93 3.64 -22.18
CA ALA A 47 -3.17 2.43 -21.90
C ALA A 47 -1.68 2.75 -21.64
N GLU A 48 -1.18 3.83 -22.23
CA GLU A 48 0.14 4.36 -21.94
C GLU A 48 0.26 4.77 -20.47
N ALA A 49 -0.64 5.62 -19.96
CA ALA A 49 -0.63 6.03 -18.55
C ALA A 49 -0.84 4.82 -17.62
N TYR A 50 -1.71 3.88 -17.99
CA TYR A 50 -1.96 2.66 -17.24
C TYR A 50 -0.70 1.78 -17.11
N THR A 51 0.02 1.62 -18.22
CA THR A 51 1.29 0.89 -18.27
C THR A 51 2.39 1.64 -17.51
N GLU A 52 2.42 2.97 -17.62
CA GLU A 52 3.37 3.83 -16.93
C GLU A 52 3.22 3.71 -15.41
N VAL A 53 1.99 3.66 -14.89
CA VAL A 53 1.75 3.37 -13.47
C VAL A 53 1.96 1.90 -13.11
N GLY A 54 2.11 1.00 -14.08
CA GLY A 54 2.42 -0.42 -13.85
C GLY A 54 1.20 -1.34 -13.77
N GLY A 55 0.03 -0.90 -14.22
CA GLY A 55 -1.21 -1.66 -14.16
C GLY A 55 -1.67 -1.99 -12.74
N VAL A 56 -2.58 -2.95 -12.59
CA VAL A 56 -3.14 -3.32 -11.26
C VAL A 56 -2.05 -3.78 -10.29
N THR A 57 -1.08 -4.54 -10.80
CA THR A 57 -0.07 -5.19 -9.95
C THR A 57 1.13 -4.29 -9.66
N GLY A 58 1.62 -3.54 -10.66
CA GLY A 58 2.83 -2.74 -10.54
C GLY A 58 2.62 -1.35 -9.93
N ALA A 59 1.38 -0.85 -9.86
CA ALA A 59 1.09 0.47 -9.28
C ALA A 59 1.48 0.57 -7.80
N ILE A 60 1.21 -0.49 -7.02
CA ILE A 60 1.54 -0.50 -5.60
C ILE A 60 3.06 -0.54 -5.38
N GLU A 61 3.77 -1.34 -6.19
CA GLU A 61 5.22 -1.48 -6.18
C GLU A 61 5.88 -0.13 -6.52
N LYS A 62 5.53 0.46 -7.67
CA LYS A 62 6.10 1.74 -8.11
C LYS A 62 5.84 2.86 -7.11
N THR A 63 4.65 2.89 -6.52
CA THR A 63 4.31 3.88 -5.49
C THR A 63 5.12 3.68 -4.22
N ALA A 64 5.31 2.44 -3.78
CA ALA A 64 6.11 2.10 -2.60
C ALA A 64 7.59 2.45 -2.79
N GLU A 65 8.17 2.09 -3.94
CA GLU A 65 9.55 2.41 -4.27
C GLU A 65 9.76 3.92 -4.36
N ARG A 66 8.87 4.66 -5.02
CA ARG A 66 8.95 6.12 -5.10
C ARG A 66 8.85 6.76 -3.71
N ALA A 67 7.92 6.32 -2.88
CA ALA A 67 7.72 6.86 -1.53
C ALA A 67 8.95 6.59 -0.64
N TYR A 68 9.52 5.38 -0.71
CA TYR A 68 10.70 4.98 0.05
C TYR A 68 11.97 5.70 -0.43
N ALA A 69 12.18 5.83 -1.74
CA ALA A 69 13.34 6.51 -2.31
C ALA A 69 13.36 8.02 -1.97
N ALA A 70 12.19 8.62 -1.70
CA ALA A 70 12.09 10.02 -1.30
C ALA A 70 12.36 10.26 0.20
N LEU A 71 12.52 9.21 1.00
CA LEU A 71 12.82 9.31 2.42
C LEU A 71 14.28 9.71 2.68
N THR A 72 14.52 10.41 3.78
CA THR A 72 15.88 10.57 4.32
C THR A 72 16.45 9.23 4.80
N PRO A 73 17.78 9.08 4.94
CA PRO A 73 18.37 7.84 5.44
C PRO A 73 17.82 7.36 6.78
N ALA A 74 17.62 8.29 7.74
CA ALA A 74 17.03 7.96 9.04
C ALA A 74 15.57 7.47 8.91
N GLN A 75 14.80 8.05 8.00
CA GLN A 75 13.44 7.60 7.71
C GLN A 75 13.42 6.26 6.98
N GLN A 76 14.40 5.96 6.13
CA GLN A 76 14.53 4.66 5.47
C GLN A 76 14.77 3.54 6.49
N ASP A 77 15.66 3.75 7.45
CA ASP A 77 15.89 2.81 8.55
C ASP A 77 14.64 2.62 9.41
N ALA A 78 13.96 3.73 9.74
CA ALA A 78 12.69 3.70 10.46
C ALA A 78 11.59 2.97 9.67
N ALA A 79 11.52 3.16 8.36
CA ALA A 79 10.58 2.49 7.47
C ALA A 79 10.84 0.99 7.44
N ARG A 80 12.09 0.58 7.29
CA ARG A 80 12.47 -0.85 7.36
C ARG A 80 12.00 -1.49 8.66
N CYS A 81 12.27 -0.85 9.80
CA CYS A 81 11.86 -1.34 11.12
C CYS A 81 10.33 -1.36 11.30
N LEU A 82 9.62 -0.39 10.73
CA LEU A 82 8.17 -0.34 10.75
C LEU A 82 7.57 -1.46 9.89
N PHE A 83 7.90 -1.52 8.60
CA PHE A 83 7.30 -2.48 7.68
C PHE A 83 7.57 -3.93 8.07
N LEU A 84 8.76 -4.25 8.59
CA LEU A 84 9.07 -5.59 9.12
C LEU A 84 8.20 -5.99 10.33
N ARG A 85 7.60 -5.03 11.05
CA ARG A 85 6.63 -5.31 12.12
C ARG A 85 5.19 -5.43 11.61
N LEU A 86 4.92 -4.97 10.38
CA LEU A 86 3.61 -5.05 9.73
C LEU A 86 3.46 -6.29 8.85
N VAL A 87 4.42 -7.21 8.93
CA VAL A 87 4.41 -8.50 8.23
C VAL A 87 4.41 -9.61 9.28
N THR A 88 3.46 -10.54 9.14
CA THR A 88 3.48 -11.83 9.83
C THR A 88 4.06 -12.86 8.85
N PRO A 89 5.24 -13.43 9.14
CA PRO A 89 5.81 -14.48 8.30
C PRO A 89 4.87 -15.68 8.21
N GLY A 90 4.63 -16.19 7.01
CA GLY A 90 3.94 -17.46 6.84
C GLY A 90 4.90 -18.61 7.07
N GLU A 91 4.66 -19.49 8.04
CA GLU A 91 5.46 -20.72 8.24
C GLU A 91 5.24 -21.70 7.06
N GLY A 92 5.89 -21.45 5.92
CA GLY A 92 5.68 -22.19 4.67
C GLY A 92 4.43 -21.80 3.88
N GLN A 93 3.80 -20.68 4.24
CA GLN A 93 2.63 -20.09 3.56
C GLN A 93 2.95 -18.65 3.13
N GLU A 94 2.04 -18.00 2.40
CA GLU A 94 2.21 -16.58 2.05
C GLU A 94 2.26 -15.68 3.31
N ASP A 95 3.18 -14.71 3.29
CA ASP A 95 3.25 -13.67 4.32
C ASP A 95 1.98 -12.84 4.35
N THR A 96 1.49 -12.56 5.56
CA THR A 96 0.23 -11.82 5.77
C THR A 96 0.49 -10.50 6.49
N ARG A 97 -0.49 -9.60 6.44
CA ARG A 97 -0.38 -8.32 7.14
C ARG A 97 -0.49 -8.49 8.66
N ALA A 98 0.35 -7.78 9.40
CA ALA A 98 0.24 -7.63 10.84
C ALA A 98 -0.26 -6.23 11.20
N ARG A 99 -1.04 -6.14 12.28
CA ARG A 99 -1.44 -4.88 12.90
C ARG A 99 -0.51 -4.58 14.07
N SER A 100 0.03 -3.36 14.10
CA SER A 100 0.87 -2.87 15.21
C SER A 100 0.27 -1.61 15.83
N LEU A 101 0.60 -1.33 17.09
CA LEU A 101 0.40 0.00 17.66
C LEU A 101 1.27 1.02 16.92
N ILE A 102 0.77 2.27 16.80
CA ILE A 102 1.59 3.37 16.29
C ILE A 102 2.72 3.63 17.30
N PRO A 103 3.99 3.58 16.87
CA PRO A 103 5.15 3.81 17.73
C PRO A 103 5.29 5.28 18.14
N ASP A 104 5.97 5.51 19.26
CA ASP A 104 6.31 6.87 19.73
C ASP A 104 7.53 7.48 19.03
N ASP A 105 8.29 6.65 18.32
CA ASP A 105 9.45 7.08 17.53
C ASP A 105 9.04 8.11 16.45
N PRO A 106 9.61 9.33 16.46
CA PRO A 106 9.23 10.38 15.51
C PRO A 106 9.46 10.01 14.06
N GLN A 107 10.55 9.30 13.74
CA GLN A 107 10.86 8.92 12.36
C GLN A 107 9.84 7.92 11.82
N GLN A 108 9.43 6.95 12.65
CA GLN A 108 8.38 6.01 12.28
C GLN A 108 7.02 6.69 12.14
N ARG A 109 6.71 7.71 12.95
CA ARG A 109 5.49 8.51 12.78
C ARG A 109 5.50 9.31 11.47
N ASP A 110 6.64 9.90 11.10
CA ASP A 110 6.79 10.57 9.82
C ASP A 110 6.59 9.61 8.64
N VAL A 111 7.19 8.41 8.71
CA VAL A 111 6.96 7.34 7.73
C VAL A 111 5.48 6.98 7.67
N ILE A 112 4.80 6.80 8.81
CA ILE A 112 3.35 6.50 8.83
C ILE A 112 2.57 7.61 8.12
N ASN A 113 2.87 8.88 8.39
CA ASN A 113 2.20 10.02 7.76
C ASN A 113 2.42 10.06 6.25
N ILE A 114 3.65 9.81 5.77
CA ILE A 114 4.00 9.79 4.35
C ILE A 114 3.27 8.64 3.63
N PHE A 115 3.25 7.45 4.22
CA PHE A 115 2.72 6.25 3.59
C PHE A 115 1.20 6.09 3.75
N SER A 116 0.58 6.72 4.75
CA SER A 116 -0.89 6.78 4.90
C SER A 116 -1.53 7.97 4.18
N ASN A 117 -0.73 8.92 3.67
CA ASN A 117 -1.21 10.07 2.92
C ASN A 117 -2.19 9.66 1.80
N PRO A 118 -3.27 10.43 1.54
CA PRO A 118 -4.22 10.16 0.45
C PRO A 118 -3.63 9.92 -0.95
N ARG A 119 -2.42 10.42 -1.21
CA ARG A 119 -1.65 10.17 -2.45
C ARG A 119 -0.95 8.82 -2.46
N THR A 120 -0.47 8.35 -1.30
CA THR A 120 0.33 7.11 -1.19
C THR A 120 -0.55 5.91 -0.81
N ARG A 121 -1.38 6.04 0.23
CA ARG A 121 -2.34 5.04 0.72
C ARG A 121 -1.79 3.60 0.83
N LEU A 122 -0.53 3.47 1.24
CA LEU A 122 0.12 2.17 1.44
C LEU A 122 -0.05 1.65 2.89
N LEU A 123 -0.29 2.56 3.83
CA LEU A 123 -0.61 2.23 5.22
C LEU A 123 -2.02 2.71 5.57
N VAL A 124 -2.69 1.96 6.43
CA VAL A 124 -3.97 2.33 7.04
C VAL A 124 -3.75 2.48 8.53
N THR A 125 -4.27 3.58 9.09
CA THR A 125 -4.30 3.78 10.54
C THR A 125 -5.71 3.52 11.06
N GLY A 126 -5.79 3.01 12.28
CA GLY A 126 -7.04 2.70 12.95
C GLY A 126 -6.90 2.80 14.45
N TYR A 127 -7.89 2.30 15.18
CA TYR A 127 -7.92 2.33 16.63
C TYR A 127 -8.36 0.98 17.17
N THR A 128 -7.76 0.55 18.28
CA THR A 128 -8.18 -0.66 19.01
C THR A 128 -8.38 -0.35 20.48
N ALA A 129 -9.41 -0.93 21.08
CA ALA A 129 -9.59 -0.92 22.53
C ALA A 129 -8.59 -1.89 23.16
N LEU A 130 -7.91 -1.48 24.24
CA LEU A 130 -7.16 -2.41 25.07
C LEU A 130 -8.12 -3.11 26.03
N GLN A 131 -8.31 -4.41 25.87
CA GLN A 131 -8.91 -5.20 26.95
C GLN A 131 -7.86 -5.35 28.05
N GLY A 132 -8.00 -4.60 29.15
CA GLY A 132 -7.22 -4.84 30.37
C GLY A 132 -6.71 -3.62 31.16
N ALA A 133 -6.93 -2.38 30.72
CA ALA A 133 -6.62 -1.21 31.54
C ALA A 133 -7.83 -0.84 32.41
N SER A 134 -7.65 -0.97 33.73
CA SER A 134 -8.57 -0.72 34.84
C SER A 134 -9.61 0.41 34.65
N GLN A 135 -10.87 0.14 35.05
CA GLN A 135 -11.95 0.98 35.66
C GLN A 135 -12.02 2.52 35.46
N ALA A 136 -11.21 3.15 34.61
CA ALA A 136 -11.20 4.58 34.37
C ALA A 136 -10.70 4.85 32.94
N GLY A 137 -11.65 4.87 31.99
CA GLY A 137 -11.42 5.32 30.62
C GLY A 137 -11.22 4.19 29.62
N ASN A 138 -11.99 4.22 28.53
CA ASN A 138 -11.74 3.41 27.34
C ASN A 138 -10.38 3.80 26.75
N ASP A 139 -9.31 3.11 27.14
CA ASP A 139 -7.98 3.30 26.56
C ASP A 139 -7.96 2.72 25.14
N VAL A 140 -8.24 3.61 24.19
CA VAL A 140 -8.18 3.35 22.76
C VAL A 140 -6.79 3.73 22.26
N ARG A 141 -6.08 2.80 21.61
CA ARG A 141 -4.74 3.03 21.05
C ARG A 141 -4.78 3.06 19.53
N ALA A 142 -4.02 3.99 18.96
CA ALA A 142 -3.87 4.07 17.52
C ALA A 142 -3.03 2.89 17.00
N THR A 143 -3.44 2.36 15.86
CA THR A 143 -2.85 1.20 15.19
C THR A 143 -2.50 1.53 13.76
N VAL A 144 -1.60 0.75 13.17
CA VAL A 144 -1.20 0.83 11.78
C VAL A 144 -1.02 -0.58 11.20
N GLU A 145 -1.42 -0.75 9.95
CA GLU A 145 -1.24 -1.96 9.14
C GLU A 145 -1.04 -1.60 7.66
N VAL A 146 -0.52 -2.52 6.85
CA VAL A 146 -0.45 -2.32 5.40
C VAL A 146 -1.85 -2.33 4.79
N ALA A 147 -2.10 -1.44 3.84
CA ALA A 147 -3.40 -1.32 3.19
C ALA A 147 -3.77 -2.59 2.42
N HIS A 148 -2.78 -3.20 1.76
CA HIS A 148 -2.96 -4.38 0.93
C HIS A 148 -1.78 -5.34 1.09
N GLU A 149 -2.05 -6.64 1.24
CA GLU A 149 -0.99 -7.67 1.30
C GLU A 149 -0.19 -7.79 0.00
N ALA A 150 -0.72 -7.30 -1.12
CA ALA A 150 0.06 -7.18 -2.35
C ALA A 150 1.31 -6.32 -2.17
N LEU A 151 1.32 -5.37 -1.22
CA LEU A 151 2.52 -4.62 -0.89
C LEU A 151 3.64 -5.54 -0.39
N ILE A 152 3.31 -6.49 0.49
CA ILE A 152 4.25 -7.48 1.05
C ILE A 152 4.79 -8.37 -0.08
N ARG A 153 3.89 -8.84 -0.96
CA ARG A 153 4.25 -9.79 -2.03
C ARG A 153 4.98 -9.17 -3.22
N ARG A 154 4.77 -7.87 -3.48
CA ARG A 154 5.21 -7.24 -4.74
C ARG A 154 6.29 -6.20 -4.56
N TRP A 155 6.39 -5.54 -3.40
CA TRP A 155 7.41 -4.53 -3.18
C TRP A 155 8.79 -5.20 -2.99
N PRO A 156 9.73 -5.09 -3.96
CA PRO A 156 10.99 -5.83 -3.92
C PRO A 156 11.83 -5.50 -2.69
N THR A 157 11.86 -4.23 -2.31
CA THR A 157 12.59 -3.77 -1.13
C THR A 157 12.08 -4.41 0.17
N LEU A 158 10.75 -4.49 0.36
CA LEU A 158 10.18 -5.15 1.54
C LEU A 158 10.44 -6.65 1.55
N ARG A 159 10.27 -7.32 0.41
CA ARG A 159 10.60 -8.76 0.30
C ARG A 159 12.03 -9.06 0.67
N ALA A 160 12.98 -8.28 0.14
CA ALA A 160 14.39 -8.43 0.48
C ALA A 160 14.65 -8.30 1.99
N TRP A 161 13.89 -7.46 2.70
CA TRP A 161 14.00 -7.35 4.16
C TRP A 161 13.42 -8.55 4.90
N VAL A 162 12.28 -9.08 4.44
CA VAL A 162 11.63 -10.25 5.03
C VAL A 162 12.49 -11.49 4.82
N ASP A 163 13.02 -11.68 3.62
CA ASP A 163 13.91 -12.80 3.26
C ASP A 163 15.20 -12.76 4.07
N ALA A 164 15.78 -11.57 4.30
CA ALA A 164 16.99 -11.42 5.10
C ALA A 164 16.79 -11.63 6.62
N LYS A 165 15.54 -11.67 7.09
CA LYS A 165 15.18 -11.89 8.49
C LYS A 165 14.78 -13.35 8.76
N SER A 166 14.47 -14.12 7.72
CA SER A 166 14.03 -15.52 7.76
C SER A 166 15.23 -16.46 7.72
#